data_AF-Q8TTF2-F1
#
_entry.id   AF-Q8TTF2-F1
#
_cell.length_a   1.000
_cell.length_b   1.000
_cell.length_c   1.000
_cell.angle_alpha   90.00
_cell.angle_beta   90.00
_cell.angle_gamma   90.00
#
_symmetry.space_group_name_H-M   'P 1'
#
loop_
_entity.id
_entity.type
_entity.pdbx_description
1 polymer ?
#
loop_
_entity_poly.entity_id
_entity_poly.type
_entity_poly.pdbx_seq_one_letter_code
_entity_poly.pdbx_strand_id
1 'polypeptide(L)'
;MDNHKQQAAQLFQHIHTLLWTGKQAAVALSGNVLFEGGAGETIRKKLLEITDLHTILRLPTGIFYANSVKTNLLFFEAKSVAKEPWTKEVWIYDYHTNVNHTLKKNPMKYSNLENFINCYSLENS
;
A
#
# COMPACT_ATOMS: atom_id res chain seq x y z
N MET A 1 -8.01 2.47 26.20
CA MET A 1 -6.98 2.32 25.15
C MET A 1 -7.70 2.47 23.82
N ASP A 2 -7.38 3.48 23.01
CA ASP A 2 -8.16 3.80 21.80
C ASP A 2 -8.22 2.63 20.81
N ASN A 3 -9.43 2.34 20.32
CA ASN A 3 -9.72 1.26 19.35
C ASN A 3 -8.87 1.40 18.06
N HIS A 4 -8.57 2.64 17.70
CA HIS A 4 -7.70 3.03 16.58
C HIS A 4 -6.24 2.58 16.73
N LYS A 5 -5.71 2.55 17.97
CA LYS A 5 -4.33 2.08 18.23
C LYS A 5 -4.24 0.55 18.15
N GLN A 6 -5.34 -0.16 18.41
CA GLN A 6 -5.41 -1.62 18.35
C GLN A 6 -5.42 -2.15 16.91
N GLN A 7 -6.21 -1.55 16.01
CA GLN A 7 -6.22 -1.93 14.58
C GLN A 7 -4.85 -1.73 13.92
N ALA A 8 -4.21 -0.59 14.20
CA ALA A 8 -2.85 -0.30 13.78
C ALA A 8 -1.88 -1.39 14.25
N ALA A 9 -1.87 -1.65 15.56
CA ALA A 9 -0.97 -2.63 16.16
C ALA A 9 -1.15 -4.03 15.59
N GLN A 10 -2.38 -4.45 15.29
CA GLN A 10 -2.66 -5.77 14.70
C GLN A 10 -2.10 -5.89 13.27
N LEU A 11 -2.31 -4.88 12.41
CA LEU A 11 -1.75 -4.87 11.06
C LEU A 11 -0.21 -4.95 11.10
N PHE A 12 0.43 -4.16 11.97
CA PHE A 12 1.89 -4.16 12.09
C PHE A 12 2.44 -5.43 12.69
N GLN A 13 1.80 -5.99 13.72
CA GLN A 13 2.24 -7.28 14.25
C GLN A 13 2.13 -8.37 13.19
N HIS A 14 1.11 -8.32 12.34
CA HIS A 14 0.99 -9.27 11.23
C HIS A 14 2.09 -9.08 10.18
N ILE A 15 2.34 -7.84 9.74
CA ILE A 15 3.41 -7.55 8.76
C ILE A 15 4.79 -7.91 9.31
N HIS A 16 5.08 -7.53 10.56
CA HIS A 16 6.38 -7.76 11.20
C HIS A 16 6.65 -9.24 11.51
N THR A 17 5.63 -10.02 11.83
CA THR A 17 5.82 -11.48 12.04
C THR A 17 6.03 -12.23 10.73
N LEU A 18 5.54 -11.70 9.62
CA LEU A 18 5.65 -12.33 8.30
C LEU A 18 6.94 -11.96 7.54
N LEU A 19 7.60 -10.85 7.89
CA LEU A 19 8.72 -10.32 7.10
C LEU A 19 10.02 -10.26 7.90
N TRP A 20 11.05 -10.94 7.39
CA TRP A 20 12.42 -10.73 7.84
C TRP A 20 12.93 -9.37 7.39
N THR A 21 13.75 -8.73 8.23
CA THR A 21 14.44 -7.49 7.89
C THR A 21 15.26 -7.66 6.60
N GLY A 22 15.20 -6.67 5.71
CA GLY A 22 15.87 -6.69 4.41
C GLY A 22 15.06 -7.34 3.28
N LYS A 23 13.83 -7.80 3.54
CA LYS A 23 12.95 -8.38 2.52
C LYS A 23 11.93 -7.37 2.01
N GLN A 24 11.68 -7.44 0.70
CA GLN A 24 10.63 -6.67 0.04
C GLN A 24 9.27 -7.36 0.17
N ALA A 25 8.22 -6.57 0.31
CA ALA A 25 6.84 -7.04 0.40
C ALA A 25 5.87 -6.04 -0.23
N ALA A 26 4.66 -6.53 -0.53
CA ALA A 26 3.54 -5.71 -0.96
C ALA A 26 2.31 -6.00 -0.09
N VAL A 27 1.62 -4.95 0.36
CA VAL A 27 0.39 -5.07 1.16
C VAL A 27 -0.73 -4.27 0.52
N ALA A 28 -1.91 -4.89 0.44
CA ALA A 28 -3.15 -4.22 0.04
C ALA A 28 -3.82 -3.54 1.25
N LEU A 29 -4.04 -2.23 1.17
CA LEU A 29 -4.72 -1.45 2.19
C LEU A 29 -5.90 -0.69 1.61
N SER A 30 -6.95 -0.51 2.42
CA SER A 30 -8.05 0.37 2.05
C SER A 30 -7.57 1.83 2.01
N GLY A 31 -8.17 2.64 1.14
CA GLY A 31 -7.81 4.04 0.95
C GLY A 31 -7.91 4.87 2.23
N ASN A 32 -8.81 4.52 3.13
CA ASN A 32 -8.99 5.25 4.39
C ASN A 32 -7.71 5.24 5.24
N VAL A 33 -6.95 4.14 5.24
CA VAL A 33 -5.68 4.05 5.99
C VAL A 33 -4.64 5.07 5.50
N LEU A 34 -4.65 5.38 4.20
CA LEU A 34 -3.71 6.33 3.60
C LEU A 34 -4.10 7.80 3.82
N PHE A 35 -5.38 8.13 3.98
CA PHE A 35 -5.85 9.52 3.98
C PHE A 35 -6.52 9.98 5.28
N GLU A 36 -6.98 9.05 6.11
CA GLU A 36 -7.69 9.40 7.35
C GLU A 36 -6.71 9.91 8.43
N GLY A 37 -7.16 10.90 9.20
CA GLY A 37 -6.44 11.42 10.37
C GLY A 37 -6.57 10.49 11.57
N GLY A 38 -5.88 10.81 12.68
CA GLY A 38 -5.97 10.04 13.92
C GLY A 38 -5.39 8.62 13.80
N ALA A 39 -6.26 7.63 13.61
CA ALA A 39 -5.88 6.22 13.46
C ALA A 39 -4.94 6.01 12.25
N GLY A 40 -5.34 6.53 11.09
CA GLY A 40 -4.59 6.40 9.84
C GLY A 40 -3.22 7.07 9.94
N GLU A 41 -3.14 8.25 10.58
CA GLU A 41 -1.86 8.94 10.80
C GLU A 41 -0.90 8.12 11.66
N THR A 42 -1.41 7.54 12.76
CA THR A 42 -0.61 6.66 13.63
C THR A 42 -0.09 5.44 12.88
N ILE A 43 -0.92 4.87 12.00
CA ILE A 43 -0.53 3.76 11.14
C ILE A 43 0.57 4.19 10.18
N ARG A 44 0.37 5.28 9.43
CA ARG A 44 1.37 5.76 8.47
C ARG A 44 2.72 6.04 9.12
N LYS A 45 2.75 6.71 10.28
CA LYS A 45 4.01 6.97 11.01
C LYS A 45 4.75 5.67 11.36
N LYS A 46 4.04 4.70 11.95
CA LYS A 46 4.62 3.40 12.31
C LYS A 46 5.10 2.60 11.11
N LEU A 47 4.38 2.66 9.98
CA LEU A 47 4.79 2.00 8.75
C LEU A 47 6.15 2.56 8.29
N LEU A 48 6.30 3.89 8.24
CA LEU A 48 7.53 4.55 7.80
C LEU A 48 8.72 4.37 8.77
N GLU A 49 8.47 4.06 10.04
CA GLU A 49 9.52 3.75 11.04
C GLU A 49 10.17 2.38 10.83
N ILE A 50 9.42 1.41 10.29
CA ILE A 50 9.84 0.00 10.19
C ILE A 50 9.91 -0.49 8.73
N THR A 51 9.59 0.35 7.78
CA THR A 51 9.67 0.02 6.36
C THR A 51 10.28 1.16 5.56
N ASP A 52 10.94 0.80 4.48
CA ASP A 52 11.27 1.71 3.39
C ASP A 52 10.19 1.60 2.32
N LEU A 53 9.19 2.48 2.38
CA LEU A 53 8.04 2.50 1.48
C LEU A 53 8.40 3.24 0.19
N HIS A 54 8.81 2.50 -0.83
CA HIS A 54 9.27 3.10 -2.08
C HIS A 54 8.15 3.32 -3.10
N THR A 55 7.05 2.56 -3.07
CA THR A 55 6.00 2.68 -4.10
C THR A 55 4.58 2.45 -3.59
N ILE A 56 3.63 3.25 -4.08
CA ILE A 56 2.19 3.10 -3.87
C ILE A 56 1.50 3.00 -5.24
N LEU A 57 0.79 1.90 -5.49
CA LEU A 57 -0.12 1.76 -6.63
C LEU A 57 -1.56 1.97 -6.17
N ARG A 58 -2.21 2.99 -6.73
CA ARG A 58 -3.63 3.27 -6.48
C ARG A 58 -4.48 2.48 -7.45
N LEU A 59 -5.32 1.59 -6.93
CA LEU A 59 -6.16 0.74 -7.77
C LEU A 59 -7.50 1.43 -8.12
N PRO A 60 -8.08 1.08 -9.28
CA PRO A 60 -9.41 1.53 -9.67
C PRO A 60 -10.48 0.85 -8.81
N THR A 61 -11.66 1.45 -8.74
CA THR A 61 -12.82 0.84 -8.07
C THR A 61 -13.48 -0.21 -8.98
N GLY A 62 -14.40 -1.01 -8.41
CA GLY A 62 -15.18 -1.98 -9.19
C GLY A 62 -14.42 -3.25 -9.63
N ILE A 63 -13.19 -3.44 -9.15
CA ILE A 63 -12.37 -4.65 -9.38
C ILE A 63 -12.54 -5.72 -8.30
N PHE A 64 -13.10 -5.36 -7.14
CA PHE A 64 -13.41 -6.28 -6.04
C PHE A 64 -14.92 -6.47 -5.91
N TYR A 65 -15.36 -7.61 -5.37
CA TYR A 65 -16.78 -7.86 -5.06
C TYR A 65 -17.41 -6.77 -4.17
N ALA A 66 -16.61 -6.16 -3.28
CA ALA A 66 -16.99 -4.97 -2.55
C ALA A 66 -16.71 -3.70 -3.38
N ASN A 67 -17.63 -3.37 -4.29
CA ASN A 67 -17.45 -2.32 -5.31
C ASN A 67 -17.06 -0.92 -4.81
N SER A 68 -17.32 -0.59 -3.54
CA SER A 68 -17.06 0.73 -2.95
C SER A 68 -15.68 0.87 -2.29
N VAL A 69 -14.92 -0.22 -2.13
CA VAL A 69 -13.64 -0.18 -1.42
C VAL A 69 -12.55 0.35 -2.34
N LYS A 70 -12.08 1.57 -2.07
CA LYS A 70 -10.83 2.08 -2.65
C LYS A 70 -9.68 1.31 -2.03
N THR A 71 -8.82 0.72 -2.85
CA THR A 71 -7.68 -0.10 -2.40
C THR A 71 -6.40 0.45 -3.00
N ASN A 72 -5.31 0.36 -2.25
CA ASN A 72 -3.98 0.71 -2.71
C ASN A 72 -3.02 -0.42 -2.36
N LEU A 73 -2.04 -0.66 -3.21
CA LEU A 73 -0.95 -1.57 -2.96
C LEU A 73 0.27 -0.76 -2.55
N LEU A 74 0.85 -1.09 -1.40
CA LEU A 74 2.05 -0.47 -0.86
C LEU A 74 3.20 -1.46 -1.02
N PHE A 75 4.27 -1.04 -1.69
CA PHE A 75 5.49 -1.82 -1.89
C PHE A 75 6.60 -1.23 -1.05
N PHE A 76 7.20 -2.07 -0.22
CA PHE A 76 8.19 -1.62 0.75
C PHE A 76 9.23 -2.70 1.05
N GLU A 77 10.39 -2.28 1.56
CA GLU A 77 11.37 -3.15 2.19
C GLU A 77 11.18 -3.10 3.72
N ALA A 78 11.15 -4.25 4.38
CA ALA A 78 11.13 -4.32 5.84
C ALA A 78 12.49 -3.88 6.42
N LYS A 79 12.49 -2.88 7.30
CA LYS A 79 13.69 -2.33 7.96
C LYS A 79 13.58 -2.51 9.48
N SER A 80 14.72 -2.42 10.17
CA SER A 80 14.72 -2.38 11.64
C SER A 80 14.15 -1.04 12.12
N VAL A 81 13.57 -1.00 13.31
CA VAL A 81 13.09 0.26 13.91
C VAL A 81 14.23 1.29 13.96
N ALA A 82 14.01 2.49 13.43
CA ALA A 82 14.96 3.61 13.47
C ALA A 82 14.30 4.88 14.02
N LYS A 83 15.11 5.80 14.57
CA LYS A 83 14.64 7.13 15.00
C LYS A 83 14.29 8.02 13.81
N GLU A 84 15.06 7.90 12.72
CA GLU A 84 14.83 8.62 11.48
C GLU A 84 14.05 7.72 10.51
N PRO A 85 13.12 8.27 9.71
CA PRO A 85 12.40 7.50 8.70
C PRO A 85 13.36 6.91 7.67
N TRP A 86 13.20 5.61 7.38
CA TRP A 86 13.92 4.94 6.29
C TRP A 86 13.49 5.50 4.94
N THR A 87 12.18 5.66 4.77
CA THR A 87 11.57 6.17 3.55
C THR A 87 12.01 7.61 3.29
N LYS A 88 12.64 7.86 2.14
CA LYS A 88 13.05 9.21 1.70
C LYS A 88 12.16 9.77 0.60
N GLU A 89 11.73 8.90 -0.29
CA GLU A 89 10.89 9.23 -1.44
C GLU A 89 9.85 8.13 -1.62
N VAL A 90 8.69 8.50 -2.15
CA VAL A 90 7.59 7.57 -2.41
C VAL A 90 7.07 7.82 -3.83
N TRP A 91 7.18 6.81 -4.68
CA TRP A 91 6.56 6.84 -6.00
C TRP A 91 5.08 6.49 -5.91
N ILE A 92 4.24 7.29 -6.58
CA ILE A 92 2.80 7.04 -6.64
C ILE A 92 2.40 6.80 -8.08
N TYR A 93 1.92 5.57 -8.36
CA TYR A 93 1.30 5.25 -9.63
C TYR A 93 -0.22 5.32 -9.50
N ASP A 94 -0.84 6.27 -10.21
CA ASP A 94 -2.29 6.45 -10.21
C ASP A 94 -2.94 5.64 -11.33
N TYR A 95 -3.42 4.43 -11.00
CA TYR A 95 -4.29 3.63 -11.87
C TYR A 95 -5.77 3.75 -11.47
N HIS A 96 -6.14 4.84 -10.81
CA HIS A 96 -7.49 5.09 -10.31
C HIS A 96 -8.21 6.15 -11.15
N THR A 97 -7.54 7.26 -11.43
CA THR A 97 -8.12 8.40 -12.14
C THR A 97 -8.45 8.04 -13.59
N ASN A 98 -9.70 8.30 -14.03
CA ASN A 98 -10.20 8.00 -15.38
C ASN A 98 -10.18 6.51 -15.78
N VAL A 99 -10.06 5.59 -14.82
CA VAL A 99 -10.09 4.15 -15.07
C VAL A 99 -11.39 3.55 -14.56
N ASN A 100 -12.14 2.89 -15.44
CA ASN A 100 -13.44 2.29 -15.11
C ASN A 100 -13.43 0.79 -15.40
N HIS A 101 -13.30 -0.02 -14.35
CA HIS A 101 -13.46 -1.46 -14.43
C HIS A 101 -14.78 -1.93 -13.82
N THR A 102 -15.30 -3.03 -14.35
CA THR A 102 -16.43 -3.74 -13.75
C THR A 102 -16.22 -5.24 -13.88
N LEU A 103 -16.65 -6.01 -12.87
CA LEU A 103 -16.51 -7.47 -12.88
C LEU A 103 -17.17 -8.16 -14.09
N LYS A 104 -18.19 -7.53 -14.70
CA LYS A 104 -18.97 -8.15 -15.78
C LYS A 104 -18.64 -7.63 -17.19
N LYS A 105 -18.49 -6.32 -17.38
CA LYS A 105 -18.37 -5.71 -18.71
C LYS A 105 -16.95 -5.32 -19.09
N ASN A 106 -16.13 -4.97 -18.10
CA ASN A 106 -14.74 -4.54 -18.32
C ASN A 106 -13.84 -5.01 -17.16
N PRO A 107 -13.60 -6.32 -17.04
CA PRO A 107 -12.77 -6.85 -15.97
C PRO A 107 -11.33 -6.37 -16.13
N MET A 108 -10.67 -6.09 -15.00
CA MET A 108 -9.24 -5.77 -14.98
C MET A 108 -8.44 -6.99 -15.42
N LYS A 109 -7.46 -6.78 -16.29
CA LYS A 109 -6.58 -7.82 -16.84
C LYS A 109 -5.13 -7.51 -16.49
N TYR A 110 -4.27 -8.53 -16.59
CA TYR A 110 -2.84 -8.35 -16.40
C TYR A 110 -2.24 -7.26 -17.31
N SER A 111 -2.67 -7.20 -18.58
CA SER A 111 -2.19 -6.20 -19.55
C SER A 111 -2.47 -4.76 -19.13
N ASN A 112 -3.45 -4.54 -18.25
CA ASN A 112 -3.71 -3.21 -17.69
C ASN A 112 -2.61 -2.74 -16.72
N LEU A 113 -1.82 -3.65 -16.17
CA LEU A 113 -0.74 -3.39 -15.23
C LEU A 113 0.64 -3.38 -15.87
N GLU A 114 0.77 -3.72 -17.16
CA GLU A 114 2.08 -3.78 -17.84
C GLU A 114 2.82 -2.45 -17.78
N ASN A 115 2.12 -1.32 -17.97
CA ASN A 115 2.76 0.00 -17.86
C ASN A 115 3.26 0.27 -16.44
N PHE A 116 2.47 -0.07 -15.41
CA PHE A 116 2.92 0.01 -14.02
C PHE A 116 4.16 -0.86 -13.78
N ILE A 117 4.15 -2.12 -14.25
CA ILE A 117 5.26 -3.05 -14.06
C ILE A 117 6.54 -2.52 -14.71
N ASN A 118 6.44 -1.95 -15.91
CA ASN A 118 7.58 -1.35 -16.61
C ASN A 118 8.12 -0.12 -15.87
N CYS A 119 7.26 0.75 -15.36
CA CYS A 119 7.72 1.89 -14.55
C CYS A 119 8.37 1.42 -13.24
N TYR A 120 7.78 0.42 -12.59
CA TYR A 120 8.27 -0.14 -11.34
C TYR A 120 9.64 -0.81 -11.50
N SER A 121 9.85 -1.56 -12.59
CA SER A 121 11.13 -2.24 -12.82
C SER A 121 12.27 -1.26 -13.11
N LEU A 122 12.02 -0.18 -13.86
CA LEU A 122 13.02 0.85 -14.16
C LEU A 122 13.51 1.58 -12.90
N GLU A 123 12.64 1.77 -11.92
CA GLU A 123 13.00 2.46 -10.67
C GLU A 123 13.73 1.55 -9.67
N ASN A 124 13.59 0.22 -9.81
CA ASN A 124 14.14 -0.76 -8.87
C ASN A 124 15.24 -1.65 -9.50
N SER A 125 15.77 -1.30 -10.67
CA SER A 125 16.80 -2.03 -11.41
C SER A 125 18.23 -1.56 -11.12
#